data_AF-A0AA38HHZ5-F1
#
_entry.id   AF-A0AA38HHZ5-F1
#
_cell.length_a   1.000
_cell.length_b   1.000
_cell.length_c   1.000
_cell.angle_alpha   90.00
_cell.angle_beta   90.00
_cell.angle_gamma   90.00
#
_symmetry.space_group_name_H-M   'P 1'
#
loop_
_entity.id
_entity.type
_entity.pdbx_description
1 polymer ?
#
loop_
_entity_poly.entity_id
_entity_poly.type
_entity_poly.pdbx_seq_one_letter_code
_entity_poly.pdbx_strand_id
1 'polypeptide(L)'
;SSDNNSTSCASELELQKADITLQLLREIVEVLSSLRLTHRVFGVCSAEVAQKAISARMENIRKRFGVFPFAQPLKQILSLFSAAARYLPPLLAWVRSTVVSWLTHLYRGRNPCSVQLKSLPFAQGYLPEPLPRLELSLFSYTYHSFGLMRIEEIFDIIVDYDSEDHASHPALEDLKECLHHTDLKDNLIHRLKSQNEERLLHHGADTSDIITHLQQLTAALRFIDPSGAVLKAVQGDIHSYLRLRPDASRCLINTFVDNDQYMTGILSALPQAEDESDSDWEPEPRVSYEKNSYEATIYGSKERFAADYHAVLAETLLLSENCDLDKELRNLELLKARFGEDLFLKCTVMLEDVAESRRLNAILGQRELPLQTLIISKLFWPSLHEELFSPPLLVKRLEKYFS
;
A
#
# COMPACT_ATOMS: atom_id res chain seq x y z
N SER A 1 -41.33 25.74 -8.39
CA SER A 1 -40.84 26.43 -7.18
C SER A 1 -41.64 26.05 -5.93
N SER A 2 -42.11 24.80 -5.81
CA SER A 2 -43.05 24.39 -4.76
C SER A 2 -42.63 23.14 -3.96
N ASP A 3 -41.46 22.56 -4.24
CA ASP A 3 -41.01 21.31 -3.59
C ASP A 3 -39.92 21.50 -2.52
N ASN A 4 -39.50 22.73 -2.22
CA ASN A 4 -38.47 23.02 -1.21
C ASN A 4 -39.01 23.30 0.22
N ASN A 5 -40.33 23.37 0.41
CA ASN A 5 -40.92 23.75 1.71
C ASN A 5 -41.19 22.57 2.66
N SER A 6 -41.28 21.33 2.15
CA SER A 6 -41.60 20.16 2.96
C SER A 6 -40.40 19.61 3.75
N THR A 7 -39.18 19.72 3.22
CA THR A 7 -37.93 19.41 3.93
C THR A 7 -37.59 20.46 5.00
N SER A 8 -37.95 21.73 4.77
CA SER A 8 -37.75 22.82 5.74
C SER A 8 -38.60 22.62 7.01
N CYS A 9 -39.88 22.28 6.87
CA CYS A 9 -40.79 22.13 8.01
C CYS A 9 -40.44 20.92 8.90
N ALA A 10 -39.96 19.81 8.29
CA ALA A 10 -39.45 18.66 9.03
C ALA A 10 -38.17 19.01 9.81
N SER A 11 -37.30 19.85 9.23
CA SER A 11 -36.08 20.30 9.91
C SER A 11 -36.35 21.26 11.08
N GLU A 12 -37.35 22.15 10.97
CA GLU A 12 -37.73 23.09 12.03
C GLU A 12 -38.34 22.38 13.25
N LEU A 13 -39.18 21.36 13.03
CA LEU A 13 -39.76 20.56 14.12
C LEU A 13 -38.69 19.76 14.88
N GLU A 14 -37.70 19.23 14.16
CA GLU A 14 -36.57 18.52 14.77
C GLU A 14 -35.63 19.47 15.54
N LEU A 15 -35.44 20.70 15.05
CA LEU A 15 -34.74 21.76 15.77
C LEU A 15 -35.45 22.15 17.08
N GLN A 16 -36.77 22.31 17.05
CA GLN A 16 -37.55 22.61 18.26
C GLN A 16 -37.50 21.49 19.29
N LYS A 17 -37.58 20.22 18.85
CA LYS A 17 -37.39 19.07 19.75
C LYS A 17 -35.98 19.06 20.34
N ALA A 18 -34.97 19.35 19.55
CA ALA A 18 -33.59 19.42 20.01
C ALA A 18 -33.42 20.50 21.11
N ASP A 19 -33.97 21.69 20.92
CA ASP A 19 -33.91 22.77 21.91
C ASP A 19 -34.59 22.38 23.23
N ILE A 20 -35.78 21.78 23.17
CA ILE A 20 -36.49 21.30 24.36
C ILE A 20 -35.69 20.20 25.07
N THR A 21 -35.10 19.26 24.32
CA THR A 21 -34.28 18.20 24.93
C THR A 21 -33.01 18.75 25.58
N LEU A 22 -32.37 19.77 24.99
CA LEU A 22 -31.22 20.44 25.60
C LEU A 22 -31.61 21.16 26.89
N GLN A 23 -32.78 21.78 26.94
CA GLN A 23 -33.30 22.43 28.13
C GLN A 23 -33.56 21.44 29.26
N LEU A 24 -34.27 20.34 28.96
CA LEU A 24 -34.53 19.26 29.93
C LEU A 24 -33.22 18.61 30.42
N LEU A 25 -32.25 18.37 29.53
CA LEU A 25 -30.95 17.83 29.91
C LEU A 25 -30.20 18.77 30.86
N ARG A 26 -30.26 20.08 30.65
CA ARG A 26 -29.66 21.07 31.57
C ARG A 26 -30.32 21.01 32.94
N GLU A 27 -31.65 20.99 33.00
CA GLU A 27 -32.39 20.90 34.26
C GLU A 27 -32.06 19.61 35.04
N ILE A 28 -32.00 18.46 34.35
CA ILE A 28 -31.64 17.19 34.97
C ILE A 28 -30.19 17.21 35.49
N VAL A 29 -29.26 17.77 34.73
CA VAL A 29 -27.85 17.90 35.15
C VAL A 29 -27.71 18.84 36.34
N GLU A 30 -28.47 19.93 36.38
CA GLU A 30 -28.51 20.85 37.52
C GLU A 30 -29.01 20.15 38.79
N VAL A 31 -30.13 19.42 38.71
CA VAL A 31 -30.66 18.65 39.84
C VAL A 31 -29.64 17.61 40.31
N LEU A 32 -29.04 16.85 39.41
CA LEU A 32 -28.06 15.82 39.78
C LEU A 32 -26.75 16.40 40.31
N SER A 33 -26.36 17.61 39.87
CA SER A 33 -25.21 18.34 40.40
C SER A 33 -25.45 18.79 41.83
N SER A 34 -26.67 19.25 42.14
CA SER A 34 -27.07 19.62 43.50
C SER A 34 -27.03 18.42 44.47
N LEU A 35 -27.29 17.22 43.96
CA LEU A 35 -27.27 15.96 44.71
C LEU A 35 -25.89 15.29 44.77
N ARG A 36 -24.84 15.88 44.14
CA ARG A 36 -23.49 15.29 44.00
C ARG A 36 -23.45 13.88 43.38
N LEU A 37 -24.45 13.52 42.58
CA LEU A 37 -24.57 12.20 41.95
C LEU A 37 -24.12 12.18 40.47
N THR A 38 -23.73 13.33 39.91
CA THR A 38 -23.36 13.49 38.48
C THR A 38 -22.31 12.49 38.03
N HIS A 39 -21.19 12.37 38.75
CA HIS A 39 -20.11 11.46 38.36
C HIS A 39 -20.53 9.98 38.37
N ARG A 40 -21.43 9.58 39.28
CA ARG A 40 -21.83 8.18 39.46
C ARG A 40 -22.94 7.73 38.51
N VAL A 41 -23.84 8.65 38.14
CA VAL A 41 -24.99 8.36 37.26
C VAL A 41 -24.70 8.73 35.81
N PHE A 42 -24.07 9.88 35.56
CA PHE A 42 -23.74 10.32 34.20
C PHE A 42 -22.36 9.86 33.71
N GLY A 43 -21.46 9.43 34.60
CA GLY A 43 -20.12 8.94 34.25
C GLY A 43 -20.13 7.97 33.07
N VAL A 44 -20.80 6.83 33.27
CA VAL A 44 -20.88 5.75 32.28
C VAL A 44 -21.75 6.14 31.09
N CYS A 45 -22.93 6.73 31.32
CA CYS A 45 -23.86 7.07 30.25
C CYS A 45 -23.30 8.14 29.29
N SER A 46 -22.65 9.18 29.81
CA SER A 46 -22.07 10.24 28.98
C SER A 46 -20.84 9.77 28.20
N ALA A 47 -20.05 8.84 28.75
CA ALA A 47 -18.96 8.20 28.03
C ALA A 47 -19.48 7.31 26.89
N GLU A 48 -20.52 6.51 27.14
CA GLU A 48 -21.13 5.67 26.10
C GLU A 48 -21.78 6.51 24.99
N VAL A 49 -22.46 7.61 25.34
CA VAL A 49 -23.02 8.55 24.36
C VAL A 49 -21.91 9.22 23.55
N ALA A 50 -20.81 9.64 24.18
CA ALA A 50 -19.66 10.21 23.49
C ALA A 50 -19.06 9.20 22.50
N GLN A 51 -18.81 7.97 22.94
CA GLN A 51 -18.28 6.90 22.11
C GLN A 51 -19.20 6.58 20.91
N LYS A 52 -20.50 6.39 21.15
CA LYS A 52 -21.48 6.16 20.06
C LYS A 52 -21.57 7.33 19.10
N ALA A 53 -21.49 8.57 19.58
CA ALA A 53 -21.47 9.75 18.72
C ALA A 53 -20.23 9.80 17.83
N ILE A 54 -19.06 9.43 18.37
CA ILE A 54 -17.81 9.30 17.62
C ILE A 54 -17.95 8.20 16.56
N SER A 55 -18.40 7.00 16.92
CA SER A 55 -18.64 5.88 15.99
C SER A 55 -19.63 6.23 14.88
N ALA A 56 -20.75 6.85 15.22
CA ALA A 56 -21.75 7.28 14.24
C ALA A 56 -21.19 8.33 13.27
N ARG A 57 -20.36 9.26 13.76
CA ARG A 57 -19.71 10.26 12.91
C ARG A 57 -18.68 9.61 11.98
N MET A 58 -17.89 8.65 12.46
CA MET A 58 -16.95 7.88 11.65
C MET A 58 -17.67 7.13 10.52
N GLU A 59 -18.76 6.43 10.84
CA GLU A 59 -19.55 5.70 9.84
C GLU A 59 -20.22 6.64 8.81
N ASN A 60 -20.65 7.84 9.24
CA ASN A 60 -21.17 8.85 8.32
C ASN A 60 -20.09 9.40 7.37
N ILE A 61 -18.86 9.59 7.85
CA ILE A 61 -17.73 9.99 7.01
C ILE A 61 -17.45 8.88 5.99
N ARG A 62 -17.38 7.63 6.44
CA ARG A 62 -17.20 6.44 5.61
C ARG A 62 -18.25 6.34 4.50
N LYS A 63 -19.54 6.48 4.83
CA LYS A 63 -20.64 6.42 3.84
C LYS A 63 -20.64 7.57 2.84
N ARG A 64 -20.22 8.77 3.25
CA ARG A 64 -20.28 9.97 2.40
C ARG A 64 -19.11 10.07 1.42
N PHE A 65 -17.93 9.63 1.84
CA PHE A 65 -16.71 9.82 1.06
C PHE A 65 -16.09 8.51 0.59
N GLY A 66 -16.70 7.37 0.90
CA GLY A 66 -16.17 6.06 0.56
C GLY A 66 -14.95 5.68 1.41
N VAL A 67 -14.23 4.67 0.94
CA VAL A 67 -13.03 4.16 1.59
C VAL A 67 -11.95 5.25 1.54
N PHE A 68 -11.66 5.79 0.36
CA PHE A 68 -10.84 6.99 0.13
C PHE A 68 -11.58 8.00 -0.74
N PRO A 69 -11.23 9.30 -0.68
CA PRO A 69 -12.01 10.37 -1.32
C PRO A 69 -12.13 10.31 -2.86
N PHE A 70 -11.59 9.28 -3.54
CA PHE A 70 -11.33 9.34 -4.99
C PHE A 70 -11.95 8.22 -5.87
N ALA A 71 -12.78 7.34 -5.33
CA ALA A 71 -13.41 6.29 -6.15
C ALA A 71 -14.76 6.72 -6.77
N GLN A 72 -14.80 7.70 -7.71
CA GLN A 72 -15.81 7.89 -8.78
C GLN A 72 -15.64 9.23 -9.58
N PRO A 73 -16.23 9.39 -10.80
CA PRO A 73 -15.69 10.22 -11.88
C PRO A 73 -16.07 11.70 -11.75
N LEU A 74 -15.56 12.37 -10.72
CA LEU A 74 -15.62 13.82 -10.59
C LEU A 74 -14.22 14.43 -10.39
N LYS A 75 -13.24 13.95 -11.17
CA LYS A 75 -11.89 14.56 -11.29
C LYS A 75 -11.93 16.08 -11.60
N GLN A 76 -13.03 16.61 -12.16
CA GLN A 76 -13.08 17.97 -12.68
C GLN A 76 -13.74 19.03 -11.79
N ILE A 77 -14.61 18.68 -10.83
CA ILE A 77 -15.38 19.70 -10.05
C ILE A 77 -14.76 19.97 -8.67
N LEU A 78 -13.97 19.04 -8.12
CA LEU A 78 -13.39 19.15 -6.77
C LEU A 78 -11.91 19.57 -6.73
N SER A 79 -11.33 20.00 -7.85
CA SER A 79 -9.96 20.55 -7.90
C SER A 79 -9.76 21.83 -7.06
N LEU A 80 -10.83 22.40 -6.50
CA LEU A 80 -10.80 23.57 -5.62
C LEU A 80 -10.79 23.22 -4.12
N PHE A 81 -11.03 21.97 -3.74
CA PHE A 81 -10.90 21.50 -2.35
C PHE A 81 -9.74 20.51 -2.25
N SER A 82 -8.55 21.07 -1.97
CA SER A 82 -7.33 20.41 -1.45
C SER A 82 -7.14 18.92 -1.80
N ALA A 83 -6.17 18.68 -2.67
CA ALA A 83 -5.71 17.38 -3.18
C ALA A 83 -5.18 16.35 -2.13
N ALA A 84 -5.53 16.41 -0.85
CA ALA A 84 -5.03 15.45 0.16
C ALA A 84 -5.84 15.49 1.47
N ALA A 85 -7.14 15.16 1.44
CA ALA A 85 -7.96 15.27 2.64
C ALA A 85 -7.82 14.05 3.57
N ARG A 86 -6.93 14.15 4.57
CA ARG A 86 -6.89 13.26 5.74
C ARG A 86 -8.16 13.39 6.57
N TYR A 87 -8.75 12.28 7.01
CA TYR A 87 -10.01 12.29 7.77
C TYR A 87 -9.78 12.34 9.29
N LEU A 88 -8.65 11.85 9.77
CA LEU A 88 -8.34 11.78 11.19
C LEU A 88 -8.19 13.17 11.84
N PRO A 89 -7.47 14.16 11.27
CA PRO A 89 -7.31 15.46 11.93
C PRO A 89 -8.63 16.24 12.10
N PRO A 90 -9.52 16.33 11.09
CA PRO A 90 -10.84 16.95 11.27
C PRO A 90 -11.72 16.22 12.31
N LEU A 91 -11.61 14.90 12.40
CA LEU A 91 -12.33 14.11 13.40
C LEU A 91 -11.83 14.44 14.82
N LEU A 92 -10.51 14.46 15.03
CA LEU A 92 -9.92 14.82 16.33
C LEU A 92 -10.26 16.25 16.75
N ALA A 93 -10.21 17.20 15.80
CA ALA A 93 -10.63 18.58 16.03
C ALA A 93 -12.11 18.67 16.44
N TRP A 94 -12.98 17.85 15.83
CA TRP A 94 -14.38 17.77 16.22
C TRP A 94 -14.57 17.14 17.61
N VAL A 95 -13.86 16.04 17.93
CA VAL A 95 -13.90 15.41 19.25
C VAL A 95 -13.51 16.43 20.32
N ARG A 96 -12.44 17.19 20.10
CA ARG A 96 -11.98 18.23 21.00
C ARG A 96 -12.98 19.37 21.16
N SER A 97 -13.42 19.95 20.04
CA SER A 97 -14.27 21.15 20.07
C SER A 97 -15.70 20.87 20.51
N THR A 98 -16.24 19.69 20.21
CA THR A 98 -17.65 19.36 20.44
C THR A 98 -17.81 18.40 21.60
N VAL A 99 -17.18 17.22 21.55
CA VAL A 99 -17.41 16.14 22.54
C VAL A 99 -16.77 16.47 23.88
N VAL A 100 -15.49 16.86 23.89
CA VAL A 100 -14.78 17.24 25.12
C VAL A 100 -15.39 18.50 25.72
N SER A 101 -15.73 19.51 24.90
CA SER A 101 -16.44 20.71 25.37
C SER A 101 -17.79 20.38 25.99
N TRP A 102 -18.60 19.52 25.34
CA TRP A 102 -19.88 19.07 25.87
C TRP A 102 -19.74 18.37 27.22
N LEU A 103 -18.83 17.41 27.34
CA LEU A 103 -18.56 16.73 28.62
C LEU A 103 -18.04 17.71 29.67
N THR A 104 -17.18 18.66 29.29
CA THR A 104 -16.68 19.69 30.20
C THR A 104 -17.81 20.56 30.73
N HIS A 105 -18.78 20.93 29.88
CA HIS A 105 -19.96 21.67 30.29
C HIS A 105 -20.88 20.85 31.22
N LEU A 106 -21.05 19.55 30.93
CA LEU A 106 -21.84 18.65 31.77
C LEU A 106 -21.22 18.45 33.17
N TYR A 107 -19.90 18.28 33.25
CA TYR A 107 -19.21 18.00 34.52
C TYR A 107 -18.86 19.24 35.34
N ARG A 108 -18.70 20.43 34.73
CA ARG A 108 -18.33 21.65 35.46
C ARG A 108 -19.47 22.36 36.17
N GLY A 109 -20.74 22.03 35.89
CA GLY A 109 -21.88 22.53 36.66
C GLY A 109 -21.81 24.03 37.04
N ARG A 110 -21.57 24.93 36.07
CA ARG A 110 -21.91 26.38 36.10
C ARG A 110 -21.43 27.11 34.84
N ASN A 111 -22.35 27.90 34.28
CA ASN A 111 -22.22 29.06 33.38
C ASN A 111 -20.97 29.22 32.48
N PRO A 112 -21.13 29.23 31.14
CA PRO A 112 -20.17 29.88 30.26
C PRO A 112 -20.40 31.40 30.31
N CYS A 113 -19.87 32.10 31.30
CA CYS A 113 -19.71 33.55 31.24
C CYS A 113 -18.52 34.00 32.08
N SER A 114 -17.51 34.53 31.38
CA SER A 114 -16.50 35.47 31.88
C SER A 114 -15.98 35.24 33.31
N VAL A 115 -15.01 34.37 33.48
CA VAL A 115 -14.04 34.53 34.57
C VAL A 115 -12.76 35.04 33.94
N GLN A 116 -12.56 36.35 34.02
CA GLN A 116 -11.28 36.96 33.73
C GLN A 116 -10.22 36.26 34.60
N LEU A 117 -9.19 35.73 33.94
CA LEU A 117 -7.91 35.40 34.53
C LEU A 117 -7.34 36.65 35.20
N LYS A 118 -7.62 36.87 36.49
CA LYS A 118 -6.80 37.64 37.42
C LYS A 118 -7.30 37.43 38.85
N SER A 119 -6.35 37.01 39.69
CA SER A 119 -6.38 36.91 41.15
C SER A 119 -7.40 35.97 41.79
N LEU A 120 -6.95 34.75 42.12
CA LEU A 120 -7.20 34.19 43.45
C LEU A 120 -5.89 33.62 44.03
N PRO A 121 -5.61 33.85 45.32
CA PRO A 121 -4.39 33.39 45.97
C PRO A 121 -4.47 31.89 46.30
N PHE A 122 -3.31 31.26 46.23
CA PHE A 122 -2.91 29.99 46.83
C PHE A 122 -3.85 29.47 47.93
N ALA A 123 -4.71 28.50 47.59
CA ALA A 123 -5.37 27.61 48.55
C ALA A 123 -5.09 26.18 48.11
N GLN A 124 -4.20 25.55 48.87
CA GLN A 124 -3.74 24.18 48.74
C GLN A 124 -4.86 23.19 49.09
N GLY A 125 -5.08 22.21 48.22
CA GLY A 125 -5.89 21.02 48.53
C GLY A 125 -6.90 20.62 47.46
N TYR A 126 -6.41 19.97 46.40
CA TYR A 126 -7.15 19.04 45.52
C TYR A 126 -8.51 19.49 44.96
N LEU A 127 -8.48 20.22 43.83
CA LEU A 127 -9.53 20.16 42.80
C LEU A 127 -8.87 19.91 41.44
N PRO A 128 -9.49 19.10 40.56
CA PRO A 128 -8.83 17.90 40.03
C PRO A 128 -8.26 18.07 38.61
N GLU A 129 -7.42 17.11 38.21
CA GLU A 129 -6.81 16.90 36.88
C GLU A 129 -7.66 16.00 35.90
N PRO A 130 -9.01 16.05 35.78
CA PRO A 130 -9.74 15.08 34.95
C PRO A 130 -9.84 15.49 33.48
N LEU A 131 -9.63 16.77 33.14
CA LEU A 131 -9.78 17.26 31.77
C LEU A 131 -8.75 16.67 30.80
N PRO A 132 -7.44 16.63 31.14
CA PRO A 132 -6.46 15.98 30.27
C PRO A 132 -6.75 14.48 30.14
N ARG A 133 -7.17 13.82 31.23
CA ARG A 133 -7.44 12.37 31.23
C ARG A 133 -8.64 11.97 30.38
N LEU A 134 -9.72 12.76 30.41
CA LEU A 134 -10.91 12.55 29.58
C LEU A 134 -10.60 12.79 28.10
N GLU A 135 -9.87 13.87 27.77
CA GLU A 135 -9.44 14.16 26.40
C GLU A 135 -8.54 13.05 25.85
N LEU A 136 -7.55 12.60 26.62
CA LEU A 136 -6.68 11.47 26.26
C LEU A 136 -7.46 10.16 26.08
N SER A 137 -8.43 9.86 26.95
CA SER A 137 -9.25 8.65 26.84
C SER A 137 -10.12 8.66 25.58
N LEU A 138 -10.71 9.81 25.23
CA LEU A 138 -11.52 9.95 24.03
C LEU A 138 -10.68 9.93 22.75
N PHE A 139 -9.50 10.54 22.76
CA PHE A 139 -8.57 10.44 21.64
C PHE A 139 -8.07 9.01 21.46
N SER A 140 -7.68 8.32 22.52
CA SER A 140 -7.31 6.91 22.47
C SER A 140 -8.44 6.04 21.90
N TYR A 141 -9.69 6.25 22.34
CA TYR A 141 -10.85 5.57 21.78
C TYR A 141 -11.06 5.89 20.29
N THR A 142 -10.85 7.16 19.90
CA THR A 142 -11.00 7.61 18.51
C THR A 142 -9.94 6.98 17.61
N TYR A 143 -8.66 7.02 18.00
CA TYR A 143 -7.57 6.36 17.28
C TYR A 143 -7.79 4.85 17.17
N HIS A 144 -8.22 4.21 18.26
CA HIS A 144 -8.51 2.77 18.26
C HIS A 144 -9.66 2.40 17.32
N SER A 145 -10.80 3.08 17.46
CA SER A 145 -12.00 2.79 16.66
C SER A 145 -11.80 3.12 15.18
N PHE A 146 -11.12 4.23 14.87
CA PHE A 146 -10.80 4.61 13.51
C PHE A 146 -9.77 3.66 12.89
N GLY A 147 -8.74 3.27 13.66
CA GLY A 147 -7.75 2.28 13.24
C GLY A 147 -8.40 0.95 12.88
N LEU A 148 -9.32 0.43 13.72
CA LEU A 148 -10.07 -0.79 13.41
C LEU A 148 -10.90 -0.66 12.13
N MET A 149 -11.60 0.46 11.94
CA MET A 149 -12.36 0.71 10.71
C MET A 149 -11.46 0.69 9.47
N ARG A 150 -10.26 1.28 9.54
CA ARG A 150 -9.29 1.26 8.43
C ARG A 150 -8.66 -0.09 8.21
N ILE A 151 -8.45 -0.87 9.27
CA ILE A 151 -7.97 -2.25 9.19
C ILE A 151 -9.00 -3.14 8.48
N GLU A 152 -10.30 -2.91 8.66
CA GLU A 152 -11.33 -3.65 7.93
C GLU A 152 -11.30 -3.41 6.41
N GLU A 153 -10.80 -2.25 6.00
CA GLU A 153 -10.75 -1.82 4.61
C GLU A 153 -9.36 -1.99 3.99
N ILE A 154 -8.39 -2.48 4.77
CA ILE A 154 -6.96 -2.43 4.46
C ILE A 154 -6.62 -2.98 3.07
N PHE A 155 -7.27 -4.08 2.67
CA PHE A 155 -7.03 -4.70 1.38
C PHE A 155 -7.34 -3.75 0.23
N ASP A 156 -8.47 -3.05 0.28
CA ASP A 156 -8.86 -2.11 -0.78
C ASP A 156 -7.95 -0.87 -0.79
N ILE A 157 -7.49 -0.42 0.39
CA ILE A 157 -6.48 0.67 0.49
C ILE A 157 -5.19 0.31 -0.22
N ILE A 158 -4.75 -0.94 -0.06
CA ILE A 158 -3.52 -1.44 -0.65
C ILE A 158 -3.68 -1.59 -2.16
N VAL A 159 -4.80 -2.14 -2.64
CA VAL A 159 -5.06 -2.30 -4.08
C VAL A 159 -5.06 -0.95 -4.80
N ASP A 160 -5.59 0.10 -4.18
CA ASP A 160 -5.61 1.46 -4.74
C ASP A 160 -4.29 2.23 -4.49
N TYR A 161 -3.27 1.61 -3.88
CA TYR A 161 -1.96 2.22 -3.64
C TYR A 161 -1.08 2.11 -4.89
N ASP A 162 -1.50 2.82 -5.94
CA ASP A 162 -0.71 2.93 -7.17
C ASP A 162 0.44 3.93 -7.01
N SER A 163 1.53 3.68 -7.73
CA SER A 163 2.78 4.45 -7.66
C SER A 163 2.69 5.86 -8.25
N GLU A 164 1.73 6.12 -9.14
CA GLU A 164 1.63 7.41 -9.85
C GLU A 164 0.60 8.37 -9.25
N ASP A 165 -0.58 7.87 -8.86
CA ASP A 165 -1.71 8.71 -8.41
C ASP A 165 -1.85 8.74 -6.86
N HIS A 166 -1.19 7.83 -6.12
CA HIS A 166 -1.16 7.76 -4.65
C HIS A 166 -2.51 8.08 -3.95
N ALA A 167 -3.64 7.69 -4.57
CA ALA A 167 -4.97 8.13 -4.14
C ALA A 167 -5.32 7.65 -2.73
N SER A 168 -4.80 6.49 -2.32
CA SER A 168 -4.99 5.91 -0.99
C SER A 168 -3.97 6.37 0.06
N HIS A 169 -2.96 7.17 -0.31
CA HIS A 169 -1.90 7.63 0.59
C HIS A 169 -2.39 8.35 1.86
N PRO A 170 -3.36 9.29 1.81
CA PRO A 170 -3.83 9.99 3.01
C PRO A 170 -4.41 9.07 4.08
N ALA A 171 -4.96 7.92 3.68
CA ALA A 171 -5.51 6.98 4.64
C ALA A 171 -4.51 5.99 5.20
N LEU A 172 -3.49 5.64 4.42
CA LEU A 172 -2.32 4.97 4.98
C LEU A 172 -1.64 5.88 6.00
N GLU A 173 -1.62 7.19 5.78
CA GLU A 173 -1.09 8.17 6.74
C GLU A 173 -1.95 8.23 8.01
N ASP A 174 -3.28 8.25 7.87
CA ASP A 174 -4.19 8.19 9.01
C ASP A 174 -4.08 6.86 9.80
N LEU A 175 -3.99 5.73 9.10
CA LEU A 175 -3.79 4.42 9.72
C LEU A 175 -2.42 4.36 10.42
N LYS A 176 -1.38 4.89 9.79
CA LYS A 176 -0.05 5.03 10.39
C LYS A 176 -0.15 5.81 11.70
N GLU A 177 -0.77 6.98 11.72
CA GLU A 177 -0.93 7.75 12.96
C GLU A 177 -1.72 6.96 14.02
N CYS A 178 -2.80 6.27 13.64
CA CYS A 178 -3.56 5.43 14.58
C CYS A 178 -2.71 4.31 15.19
N LEU A 179 -1.85 3.66 14.40
CA LEU A 179 -0.96 2.59 14.87
C LEU A 179 0.18 3.11 15.77
N HIS A 180 0.56 4.38 15.68
CA HIS A 180 1.53 4.97 16.61
C HIS A 180 0.93 5.19 18.00
N HIS A 181 -0.39 5.37 18.08
CA HIS A 181 -1.12 5.64 19.33
C HIS A 181 -1.86 4.42 19.90
N THR A 182 -1.80 3.26 19.23
CA THR A 182 -2.59 2.07 19.61
C THR A 182 -1.84 0.76 19.39
N ASP A 183 -2.22 -0.28 20.12
CA ASP A 183 -1.66 -1.63 19.99
C ASP A 183 -2.42 -2.47 18.93
N LEU A 184 -2.67 -1.90 17.76
CA LEU A 184 -3.48 -2.53 16.70
C LEU A 184 -2.67 -3.33 15.65
N LYS A 185 -1.34 -3.42 15.78
CA LYS A 185 -0.48 -4.09 14.79
C LYS A 185 -0.86 -5.56 14.58
N ASP A 186 -1.17 -6.30 15.64
CA ASP A 186 -1.57 -7.72 15.52
C ASP A 186 -2.94 -7.89 14.84
N ASN A 187 -3.88 -6.98 15.12
CA ASN A 187 -5.19 -6.96 14.46
C ASN A 187 -5.03 -6.70 12.95
N LEU A 188 -4.14 -5.77 12.58
CA LEU A 188 -3.80 -5.49 11.19
C LEU A 188 -3.23 -6.74 10.50
N ILE A 189 -2.27 -7.43 11.11
CA ILE A 189 -1.67 -8.65 10.56
C ILE A 189 -2.73 -9.73 10.36
N HIS A 190 -3.51 -10.03 11.39
CA HIS A 190 -4.53 -11.07 11.34
C HIS A 190 -5.60 -10.77 10.29
N ARG A 191 -6.11 -9.53 10.25
CA ARG A 191 -7.15 -9.14 9.28
C ARG A 191 -6.63 -9.18 7.85
N LEU A 192 -5.44 -8.64 7.61
CA LEU A 192 -4.85 -8.64 6.27
C LEU A 192 -4.54 -10.05 5.76
N LYS A 193 -4.07 -10.96 6.63
CA LYS A 193 -3.90 -12.39 6.29
C LYS A 193 -5.23 -13.03 5.88
N SER A 194 -6.27 -12.88 6.70
CA SER A 194 -7.62 -13.41 6.40
C SER A 194 -8.16 -12.84 5.08
N GLN A 195 -8.00 -11.55 4.82
CA GLN A 195 -8.46 -10.93 3.57
C GLN A 195 -7.66 -11.43 2.35
N ASN A 196 -6.34 -11.63 2.48
CA ASN A 196 -5.52 -12.20 1.42
C ASN A 196 -5.94 -13.65 1.10
N GLU A 197 -6.19 -14.48 2.12
CA GLU A 197 -6.65 -15.85 1.94
C GLU A 197 -8.02 -15.93 1.26
N GLU A 198 -8.96 -15.09 1.67
CA GLU A 198 -10.33 -15.08 1.15
C GLU A 198 -10.44 -14.52 -0.27
N ARG A 199 -9.65 -13.50 -0.61
CA ARG A 199 -9.83 -12.71 -1.84
C ARG A 199 -8.77 -12.92 -2.91
N LEU A 200 -7.58 -13.41 -2.55
CA LEU A 200 -6.42 -13.42 -3.45
C LEU A 200 -5.73 -14.79 -3.53
N LEU A 201 -5.54 -15.49 -2.41
CA LEU A 201 -4.78 -16.74 -2.35
C LEU A 201 -5.65 -17.96 -2.68
N HIS A 202 -6.44 -17.85 -3.74
CA HIS A 202 -7.29 -18.93 -4.25
C HIS A 202 -6.98 -19.23 -5.73
N HIS A 203 -7.29 -20.45 -6.17
CA HIS A 203 -6.98 -20.92 -7.52
C HIS A 203 -7.61 -20.09 -8.65
N GLY A 204 -8.65 -19.31 -8.37
CA GLY A 204 -9.32 -18.45 -9.36
C GLY A 204 -8.64 -17.10 -9.61
N ALA A 205 -7.64 -16.70 -8.80
CA ALA A 205 -6.92 -15.45 -8.98
C ALA A 205 -5.79 -15.65 -9.99
N ASP A 206 -5.56 -14.67 -10.87
CA ASP A 206 -4.42 -14.72 -11.78
C ASP A 206 -3.12 -14.49 -11.03
N THR A 207 -2.04 -15.10 -11.51
CA THR A 207 -0.72 -14.97 -10.93
C THR A 207 -0.18 -13.54 -11.08
N SER A 208 -0.55 -12.84 -12.15
CA SER A 208 -0.21 -11.43 -12.37
C SER A 208 -0.80 -10.53 -11.29
N ASP A 209 -2.10 -10.66 -10.99
CA ASP A 209 -2.79 -9.90 -9.93
C ASP A 209 -2.17 -10.12 -8.55
N ILE A 210 -1.78 -11.36 -8.23
CA ILE A 210 -1.11 -11.68 -6.95
C ILE A 210 0.23 -10.97 -6.84
N ILE A 211 0.99 -10.89 -7.92
CA ILE A 211 2.28 -10.20 -7.97
C ILE A 211 2.09 -8.69 -7.85
N THR A 212 1.14 -8.10 -8.59
CA THR A 212 0.84 -6.67 -8.50
C THR A 212 0.40 -6.29 -7.08
N HIS A 213 -0.49 -7.07 -6.46
CA HIS A 213 -0.89 -6.86 -5.07
C HIS A 213 0.31 -6.97 -4.12
N LEU A 214 1.21 -7.93 -4.33
CA LEU A 214 2.43 -8.06 -3.51
C LEU A 214 3.32 -6.81 -3.62
N GLN A 215 3.41 -6.17 -4.80
CA GLN A 215 4.15 -4.93 -5.00
C GLN A 215 3.51 -3.77 -4.22
N GLN A 216 2.20 -3.56 -4.42
CA GLN A 216 1.43 -2.52 -3.74
C GLN A 216 1.45 -2.72 -2.21
N LEU A 217 1.26 -3.96 -1.75
CA LEU A 217 1.35 -4.35 -0.33
C LEU A 217 2.72 -4.04 0.27
N THR A 218 3.79 -4.34 -0.47
CA THR A 218 5.15 -4.04 -0.02
C THR A 218 5.38 -2.54 0.13
N ALA A 219 4.93 -1.75 -0.84
CA ALA A 219 5.10 -0.31 -0.82
C ALA A 219 4.24 0.35 0.28
N ALA A 220 2.98 -0.05 0.43
CA ALA A 220 2.06 0.45 1.45
C ALA A 220 2.52 0.09 2.88
N LEU A 221 2.89 -1.18 3.14
CA LEU A 221 3.29 -1.60 4.49
C LEU A 221 4.65 -1.02 4.92
N ARG A 222 5.59 -0.82 3.99
CA ARG A 222 6.85 -0.09 4.28
C ARG A 222 6.59 1.35 4.70
N PHE A 223 5.59 1.99 4.11
CA PHE A 223 5.19 3.34 4.50
C PHE A 223 4.58 3.38 5.91
N ILE A 224 3.73 2.41 6.26
CA ILE A 224 3.06 2.31 7.58
C ILE A 224 4.05 1.94 8.69
N ASP A 225 4.82 0.86 8.50
CA ASP A 225 5.74 0.30 9.50
C ASP A 225 7.16 0.20 8.91
N PRO A 226 8.00 1.23 9.07
CA PRO A 226 9.38 1.23 8.59
C PRO A 226 10.24 0.09 9.17
N SER A 227 9.84 -0.48 10.31
CA SER A 227 10.49 -1.65 10.91
C SER A 227 10.35 -2.92 10.06
N GLY A 228 9.37 -2.98 9.14
CA GLY A 228 9.12 -4.14 8.28
C GLY A 228 8.57 -5.39 9.01
N ALA A 229 8.19 -5.28 10.28
CA ALA A 229 7.73 -6.42 11.07
C ALA A 229 6.37 -6.93 10.57
N VAL A 230 5.44 -6.01 10.30
CA VAL A 230 4.11 -6.32 9.74
C VAL A 230 4.26 -6.93 8.34
N LEU A 231 5.13 -6.35 7.52
CA LEU A 231 5.38 -6.82 6.16
C LEU A 231 5.87 -8.27 6.15
N LYS A 232 6.88 -8.59 6.97
CA LYS A 232 7.45 -9.94 7.06
C LYS A 232 6.41 -10.98 7.52
N ALA A 233 5.54 -10.61 8.45
CA ALA A 233 4.51 -11.50 8.96
C ALA A 233 3.49 -11.88 7.89
N VAL A 234 3.12 -10.95 7.00
CA VAL A 234 2.08 -11.14 5.97
C VAL A 234 2.64 -11.70 4.66
N GLN A 235 3.82 -11.25 4.23
CA GLN A 235 4.44 -11.68 2.96
C GLN A 235 4.72 -13.20 2.92
N GLY A 236 5.01 -13.82 4.06
CA GLY A 236 5.34 -15.24 4.13
C GLY A 236 4.27 -16.16 3.53
N ASP A 237 2.99 -15.83 3.71
CA ASP A 237 1.88 -16.64 3.22
C ASP A 237 1.73 -16.49 1.70
N ILE A 238 1.85 -15.26 1.20
CA ILE A 238 1.80 -14.97 -0.25
C ILE A 238 2.96 -15.64 -0.98
N HIS A 239 4.18 -15.55 -0.43
CA HIS A 239 5.35 -16.20 -1.02
C HIS A 239 5.22 -17.73 -1.04
N SER A 240 4.71 -18.31 0.05
CA SER A 240 4.47 -19.76 0.13
C SER A 240 3.46 -20.22 -0.92
N TYR A 241 2.42 -19.42 -1.16
CA TYR A 241 1.43 -19.68 -2.19
C TYR A 241 2.01 -19.56 -3.61
N LEU A 242 2.78 -18.50 -3.90
CA LEU A 242 3.41 -18.31 -5.21
C LEU A 242 4.40 -19.43 -5.56
N ARG A 243 5.12 -19.99 -4.58
CA ARG A 243 6.02 -21.15 -4.79
C ARG A 243 5.30 -22.40 -5.26
N LEU A 244 4.01 -22.56 -4.94
CA LEU A 244 3.20 -23.70 -5.38
C LEU A 244 2.76 -23.57 -6.84
N ARG A 245 2.75 -22.34 -7.38
CA ARG A 245 2.31 -22.05 -8.75
C ARG A 245 3.47 -22.25 -9.74
N PRO A 246 3.32 -23.12 -10.77
CA PRO A 246 4.39 -23.40 -11.73
C PRO A 246 4.70 -22.23 -12.67
N ASP A 247 3.74 -21.33 -12.86
CA ASP A 247 3.79 -20.15 -13.73
C ASP A 247 4.29 -18.88 -13.03
N ALA A 248 4.41 -18.89 -11.70
CA ALA A 248 4.79 -17.73 -10.91
C ALA A 248 6.16 -17.17 -11.28
N SER A 249 7.15 -18.02 -11.55
CA SER A 249 8.49 -17.55 -11.92
C SER A 249 8.49 -16.80 -13.25
N ARG A 250 7.82 -17.34 -14.28
CA ARG A 250 7.68 -16.68 -15.59
C ARG A 250 6.93 -15.36 -15.48
N CYS A 251 5.80 -15.35 -14.76
CA CYS A 251 5.00 -14.15 -14.60
C CYS A 251 5.78 -13.03 -13.87
N LEU A 252 6.53 -13.40 -12.83
CA LEU A 252 7.42 -12.46 -12.16
C LEU A 252 8.49 -11.94 -13.11
N ILE A 253 9.19 -12.81 -13.85
CA ILE A 253 10.23 -12.41 -14.81
C ILE A 253 9.67 -11.41 -15.83
N ASN A 254 8.50 -11.67 -16.40
CA ASN A 254 7.87 -10.74 -17.34
C ASN A 254 7.58 -9.38 -16.67
N THR A 255 7.04 -9.41 -15.45
CA THR A 255 6.79 -8.19 -14.66
C THR A 255 8.08 -7.43 -14.35
N PHE A 256 9.20 -8.15 -14.11
CA PHE A 256 10.54 -7.58 -13.89
C PHE A 256 11.10 -6.93 -15.16
N VAL A 257 10.92 -7.57 -16.32
CA VAL A 257 11.40 -7.08 -17.63
C VAL A 257 10.60 -5.86 -18.08
N ASP A 258 9.32 -5.79 -17.73
CA ASP A 258 8.43 -4.69 -18.14
C ASP A 258 8.55 -3.44 -17.26
N ASN A 259 8.98 -3.55 -16.00
CA ASN A 259 9.01 -2.44 -15.03
C ASN A 259 10.41 -2.12 -14.50
N ASP A 260 11.15 -1.24 -15.19
CA ASP A 260 12.48 -0.73 -14.79
C ASP A 260 12.48 -0.10 -13.37
N GLN A 261 11.37 0.52 -12.97
CA GLN A 261 11.22 1.18 -11.66
C GLN A 261 11.15 0.17 -10.50
N TYR A 262 10.56 -1.00 -10.73
CA TYR A 262 10.51 -2.06 -9.72
C TYR A 262 11.92 -2.59 -9.46
N MET A 263 12.68 -2.85 -10.53
CA MET A 263 14.07 -3.27 -10.44
C MET A 263 14.90 -2.23 -9.68
N THR A 264 14.75 -0.95 -10.03
CA THR A 264 15.50 0.15 -9.41
C THR A 264 15.14 0.34 -7.93
N GLY A 265 13.86 0.37 -7.58
CA GLY A 265 13.41 0.60 -6.19
C GLY A 265 13.80 -0.53 -5.23
N ILE A 266 13.91 -1.75 -5.76
CA ILE A 266 14.47 -2.88 -5.06
C ILE A 266 15.99 -2.79 -4.94
N LEU A 267 16.67 -2.49 -6.04
CA LEU A 267 18.14 -2.48 -6.09
C LEU A 267 18.68 -1.32 -5.24
N SER A 268 17.96 -0.19 -5.18
CA SER A 268 18.25 0.95 -4.31
C SER A 268 17.98 0.68 -2.83
N ALA A 269 17.19 -0.34 -2.49
CA ALA A 269 16.94 -0.75 -1.11
C ALA A 269 18.04 -1.70 -0.58
N LEU A 270 19.05 -2.00 -1.40
CA LEU A 270 20.25 -2.77 -1.02
C LEU A 270 21.41 -1.81 -0.73
N PRO A 271 22.30 -2.16 0.23
CA PRO A 271 23.53 -1.40 0.39
C PRO A 271 24.33 -1.57 -0.91
N GLN A 272 24.78 -0.47 -1.48
CA GLN A 272 25.83 -0.51 -2.50
C GLN A 272 26.99 -1.32 -1.90
N ALA A 273 27.64 -2.16 -2.72
CA ALA A 273 28.82 -2.90 -2.29
C ALA A 273 29.74 -1.91 -1.58
N GLU A 274 29.93 -2.12 -0.28
CA GLU A 274 30.70 -1.23 0.58
C GLU A 274 32.11 -1.16 0.00
N ASP A 275 32.46 -0.02 -0.59
CA ASP A 275 33.85 0.35 -0.81
C ASP A 275 34.54 0.26 0.56
N GLU A 276 35.60 -0.54 0.67
CA GLU A 276 36.36 -0.81 1.91
C GLU A 276 37.12 0.43 2.42
N SER A 277 36.39 1.46 2.83
CA SER A 277 36.92 2.70 3.38
C SER A 277 35.85 3.40 4.21
N ASP A 278 35.49 2.86 5.37
CA ASP A 278 34.83 3.68 6.38
C ASP A 278 35.21 3.32 7.81
N SER A 279 35.92 4.24 8.46
CA SER A 279 36.32 4.19 9.87
C SER A 279 35.28 4.84 10.80
N ASP A 280 34.07 5.10 10.32
CA ASP A 280 32.99 5.74 11.07
C ASP A 280 31.86 4.73 11.39
N TRP A 281 32.25 3.62 12.01
CA TRP A 281 31.34 2.58 12.47
C TRP A 281 30.52 3.06 13.69
N GLU A 282 29.27 3.46 13.49
CA GLU A 282 28.27 3.52 14.56
C GLU A 282 27.42 2.24 14.57
N PRO A 283 27.19 1.59 15.73
CA PRO A 283 26.37 0.40 15.79
C PRO A 283 24.90 0.74 15.51
N GLU A 284 24.37 0.22 14.41
CA GLU A 284 22.94 0.32 14.07
C GLU A 284 22.05 -0.21 15.22
N PRO A 285 20.85 0.38 15.44
CA PRO A 285 19.92 -0.08 16.46
C PRO A 285 19.57 -1.57 16.27
N ARG A 286 19.41 -2.28 17.40
CA ARG A 286 19.31 -3.75 17.58
C ARG A 286 18.28 -4.53 16.74
N VAL A 287 17.52 -3.89 15.86
CA VAL A 287 16.63 -4.57 14.92
C VAL A 287 17.24 -4.44 13.53
N SER A 288 18.43 -5.03 13.35
CA SER A 288 18.98 -5.22 12.03
C SER A 288 18.01 -6.12 11.28
N TYR A 289 17.29 -5.49 10.37
CA TYR A 289 16.65 -6.16 9.26
C TYR A 289 17.72 -7.06 8.65
N GLU A 290 17.56 -8.37 8.75
CA GLU A 290 18.25 -9.23 7.80
C GLU A 290 17.78 -8.75 6.44
N LYS A 291 18.70 -8.07 5.73
CA LYS A 291 18.69 -7.56 4.35
C LYS A 291 18.47 -8.74 3.36
N ASN A 292 17.62 -9.70 3.70
CA ASN A 292 17.21 -10.80 2.86
C ASN A 292 16.26 -10.23 1.83
N SER A 293 16.89 -9.79 0.73
CA SER A 293 16.23 -9.31 -0.47
C SER A 293 15.10 -10.28 -0.85
N TYR A 294 13.88 -9.78 -0.73
CA TYR A 294 12.57 -10.35 -1.08
C TYR A 294 12.54 -11.39 -2.24
N GLU A 295 13.47 -11.38 -3.19
CA GLU A 295 13.56 -12.37 -4.28
C GLU A 295 14.19 -13.70 -3.87
N ALA A 296 15.12 -13.70 -2.89
CA ALA A 296 15.66 -14.95 -2.35
C ALA A 296 14.57 -15.78 -1.66
N THR A 297 13.50 -15.12 -1.21
CA THR A 297 12.34 -15.75 -0.57
C THR A 297 11.34 -16.31 -1.58
N ILE A 298 11.19 -15.79 -2.80
CA ILE A 298 10.23 -16.39 -3.76
C ILE A 298 10.85 -17.59 -4.48
N TYR A 299 12.06 -17.45 -4.99
CA TYR A 299 12.65 -18.43 -5.91
C TYR A 299 13.36 -19.59 -5.23
N GLY A 300 13.79 -19.42 -3.97
CA GLY A 300 14.54 -20.42 -3.21
C GLY A 300 15.98 -20.66 -3.71
N SER A 301 16.24 -20.58 -5.02
CA SER A 301 17.56 -20.73 -5.66
C SER A 301 17.72 -19.72 -6.80
N LYS A 302 18.93 -19.16 -6.91
CA LYS A 302 19.31 -18.20 -7.97
C LYS A 302 19.40 -18.88 -9.34
N GLU A 303 19.80 -20.14 -9.35
CA GLU A 303 19.97 -20.97 -10.55
C GLU A 303 18.63 -21.24 -11.23
N ARG A 304 17.56 -21.47 -10.45
CA ARG A 304 16.21 -21.67 -11.00
C ARG A 304 15.70 -20.40 -11.70
N PHE A 305 15.93 -19.24 -11.08
CA PHE A 305 15.58 -17.96 -11.69
C PHE A 305 16.34 -17.73 -13.01
N ALA A 306 17.65 -17.97 -13.02
CA ALA A 306 18.47 -17.81 -14.23
C ALA A 306 18.02 -18.76 -15.37
N ALA A 307 17.63 -19.99 -15.04
CA ALA A 307 17.10 -20.94 -16.02
C ALA A 307 15.74 -20.53 -16.59
N ASP A 308 14.83 -20.02 -15.75
CA ASP A 308 13.53 -19.52 -16.20
C ASP A 308 13.68 -18.24 -17.03
N TYR A 309 14.58 -17.34 -16.63
CA TYR A 309 14.91 -16.12 -17.40
C TYR A 309 15.51 -16.47 -18.75
N HIS A 310 16.41 -17.45 -18.80
CA HIS A 310 17.00 -17.96 -20.05
C HIS A 310 15.93 -18.47 -21.03
N ALA A 311 14.94 -19.20 -20.54
CA ALA A 311 13.83 -19.68 -21.36
C ALA A 311 12.94 -18.52 -21.88
N VAL A 312 12.58 -17.58 -21.00
CA VAL A 312 11.76 -16.41 -21.37
C VAL A 312 12.49 -15.54 -22.39
N LEU A 313 13.77 -15.23 -22.16
CA LEU A 313 14.57 -14.44 -23.10
C LEU A 313 14.66 -15.11 -24.46
N ALA A 314 14.82 -16.45 -24.51
CA ALA A 314 14.86 -17.17 -25.77
C ALA A 314 13.55 -17.04 -26.54
N GLU A 315 12.41 -17.27 -25.87
CA GLU A 315 11.08 -17.12 -26.47
C GLU A 315 10.87 -15.70 -27.00
N THR A 316 11.20 -14.68 -26.20
CA THR A 316 11.10 -13.27 -26.59
C THR A 316 11.94 -12.97 -27.83
N LEU A 317 13.22 -13.38 -27.86
CA LEU A 317 14.13 -13.10 -28.98
C LEU A 317 13.74 -13.85 -30.27
N LEU A 318 13.14 -15.04 -30.16
CA LEU A 318 12.68 -15.82 -31.32
C LEU A 318 11.38 -15.27 -31.92
N LEU A 319 10.47 -14.78 -31.07
CA LEU A 319 9.14 -14.32 -31.50
C LEU A 319 9.13 -12.85 -31.93
N SER A 320 10.05 -12.03 -31.45
CA SER A 320 10.04 -10.58 -31.72
C SER A 320 11.01 -10.18 -32.85
N GLU A 321 10.46 -9.87 -34.02
CA GLU A 321 11.23 -9.33 -35.16
C GLU A 321 11.90 -7.98 -34.84
N ASN A 322 11.33 -7.20 -33.91
CA ASN A 322 11.81 -5.88 -33.50
C ASN A 322 12.10 -5.80 -31.99
N CYS A 323 12.83 -6.79 -31.43
CA CYS A 323 13.25 -6.72 -30.03
C CYS A 323 14.10 -5.46 -29.76
N ASP A 324 13.77 -4.70 -28.72
CA ASP A 324 14.63 -3.65 -28.18
C ASP A 324 15.79 -4.31 -27.41
N LEU A 325 16.89 -4.56 -28.11
CA LEU A 325 18.08 -5.17 -27.51
C LEU A 325 18.67 -4.30 -26.41
N ASP A 326 18.52 -2.98 -26.48
CA ASP A 326 19.06 -2.08 -25.46
C ASP A 326 18.28 -2.24 -24.15
N LYS A 327 16.95 -2.46 -24.20
CA LYS A 327 16.14 -2.78 -23.02
C LYS A 327 16.56 -4.10 -22.40
N GLU A 328 16.66 -5.16 -23.19
CA GLU A 328 17.04 -6.49 -22.69
C GLU A 328 18.47 -6.53 -22.14
N LEU A 329 19.39 -5.75 -22.72
CA LEU A 329 20.76 -5.62 -22.23
C LEU A 329 20.81 -4.88 -20.89
N ARG A 330 20.09 -3.76 -20.74
CA ARG A 330 19.97 -3.07 -19.44
C ARG A 330 19.41 -4.00 -18.35
N ASN A 331 18.36 -4.75 -18.67
CA ASN A 331 17.76 -5.72 -17.76
C ASN A 331 18.78 -6.79 -17.35
N LEU A 332 19.55 -7.30 -18.30
CA LEU A 332 20.59 -8.28 -18.03
C LEU A 332 21.72 -7.73 -17.15
N GLU A 333 22.16 -6.49 -17.36
CA GLU A 333 23.19 -5.83 -16.55
C GLU A 333 22.77 -5.68 -15.09
N LEU A 334 21.52 -5.27 -14.86
CA LEU A 334 20.94 -5.17 -13.51
C LEU A 334 20.88 -6.54 -12.82
N LEU A 335 20.51 -7.58 -13.57
CA LEU A 335 20.52 -8.96 -13.06
C LEU A 335 21.93 -9.46 -12.75
N LYS A 336 22.91 -9.19 -13.61
CA LYS A 336 24.33 -9.52 -13.39
C LYS A 336 24.88 -8.86 -12.13
N ALA A 337 24.58 -7.58 -11.93
CA ALA A 337 24.99 -6.84 -10.74
C ALA A 337 24.47 -7.49 -9.44
N ARG A 338 23.28 -8.10 -9.48
CA ARG A 338 22.62 -8.68 -8.31
C ARG A 338 22.99 -10.14 -8.03
N PHE A 339 22.96 -11.00 -9.06
CA PHE A 339 23.13 -12.44 -8.87
C PHE A 339 24.55 -12.94 -9.21
N GLY A 340 25.37 -12.10 -9.84
CA GLY A 340 26.68 -12.45 -10.37
C GLY A 340 26.63 -12.77 -11.86
N GLU A 341 27.77 -12.60 -12.54
CA GLU A 341 27.86 -12.73 -14.00
C GLU A 341 27.76 -14.19 -14.49
N ASP A 342 28.28 -15.14 -13.72
CA ASP A 342 28.44 -16.54 -14.13
C ASP A 342 27.11 -17.23 -14.48
N LEU A 343 26.04 -16.92 -13.73
CA LEU A 343 24.71 -17.51 -13.94
C LEU A 343 24.05 -17.05 -15.25
N PHE A 344 24.45 -15.87 -15.76
CA PHE A 344 23.83 -15.23 -16.92
C PHE A 344 24.69 -15.29 -18.19
N LEU A 345 25.77 -16.09 -18.18
CA LEU A 345 26.62 -16.28 -19.36
C LEU A 345 25.81 -16.71 -20.60
N LYS A 346 24.88 -17.68 -20.44
CA LYS A 346 24.03 -18.15 -21.53
C LYS A 346 23.17 -17.04 -22.13
N CYS A 347 22.57 -16.21 -21.27
CA CYS A 347 21.72 -15.10 -21.71
C CYS A 347 22.54 -14.00 -22.40
N THR A 348 23.79 -13.77 -21.96
CA THR A 348 24.72 -12.82 -22.59
C THR A 348 25.04 -13.23 -24.01
N VAL A 349 25.43 -14.49 -24.21
CA VAL A 349 25.75 -15.03 -25.54
C VAL A 349 24.52 -14.98 -26.47
N MET A 350 23.31 -15.24 -25.95
CA MET A 350 22.09 -15.12 -26.76
C MET A 350 21.85 -13.70 -27.28
N LEU A 351 22.09 -12.67 -26.45
CA LEU A 351 21.96 -11.27 -26.91
C LEU A 351 23.03 -10.91 -27.94
N GLU A 352 24.27 -11.36 -27.74
CA GLU A 352 25.36 -11.19 -28.70
C GLU A 352 25.06 -11.87 -30.04
N ASP A 353 24.52 -13.10 -30.02
CA ASP A 353 24.10 -13.84 -31.21
C ASP A 353 23.07 -13.04 -32.02
N VAL A 354 22.06 -12.47 -31.36
CA VAL A 354 21.02 -11.66 -32.03
C VAL A 354 21.60 -10.36 -32.59
N ALA A 355 22.49 -9.70 -31.85
CA ALA A 355 23.17 -8.48 -32.32
C ALA A 355 24.04 -8.76 -33.57
N GLU A 356 24.83 -9.83 -33.54
CA GLU A 356 25.66 -10.24 -34.68
C GLU A 356 24.81 -10.70 -35.86
N SER A 357 23.72 -11.43 -35.60
CA SER A 357 22.75 -11.83 -36.63
C SER A 357 22.13 -10.61 -37.33
N ARG A 358 21.74 -9.56 -36.58
CA ARG A 358 21.26 -8.30 -37.16
C ARG A 358 22.32 -7.62 -38.01
N ARG A 359 23.57 -7.58 -37.54
CA ARG A 359 24.71 -7.03 -38.29
C ARG A 359 24.94 -7.78 -39.60
N LEU A 360 24.88 -9.11 -39.57
CA LEU A 360 25.03 -9.97 -40.75
C LEU A 360 23.86 -9.80 -41.73
N ASN A 361 22.62 -9.75 -41.23
CA ASN A 361 21.45 -9.47 -42.07
C ASN A 361 21.54 -8.11 -42.75
N ALA A 362 22.07 -7.07 -42.09
CA ALA A 362 22.26 -5.76 -42.70
C ALA A 362 23.26 -5.80 -43.88
N ILE A 363 24.33 -6.60 -43.77
CA ILE A 363 25.31 -6.81 -44.85
C ILE A 363 24.68 -7.61 -46.01
N LEU A 364 23.89 -8.63 -45.70
CA LEU A 364 23.25 -9.50 -46.69
C LEU A 364 22.05 -8.85 -47.39
N GLY A 365 21.31 -7.97 -46.69
CA GLY A 365 20.21 -7.20 -47.24
C GLY A 365 20.63 -6.24 -48.36
N GLN A 366 21.90 -5.82 -48.39
CA GLN A 366 22.47 -5.06 -49.51
C GLN A 366 22.62 -5.88 -50.80
N ARG A 367 22.47 -7.21 -50.74
CA ARG A 367 22.70 -8.16 -51.85
C ARG A 367 21.42 -8.72 -52.48
N GLU A 368 20.31 -7.97 -52.41
CA GLU A 368 19.04 -8.24 -53.12
C GLU A 368 18.23 -9.49 -52.71
N LEU A 369 18.38 -9.97 -51.48
CA LEU A 369 17.57 -11.07 -50.95
C LEU A 369 16.60 -10.59 -49.86
N PRO A 370 15.26 -10.74 -50.01
CA PRO A 370 14.29 -10.39 -48.98
C PRO A 370 14.19 -11.51 -47.92
N LEU A 371 15.32 -11.82 -47.28
CA LEU A 371 15.43 -12.88 -46.28
C LEU A 371 15.93 -12.28 -44.97
N GLN A 372 15.14 -12.44 -43.91
CA GLN A 372 15.57 -12.20 -42.55
C GLN A 372 15.85 -13.56 -41.91
N THR A 373 17.09 -13.79 -41.51
CA THR A 373 17.53 -15.05 -40.89
C THR A 373 18.10 -14.78 -39.52
N LEU A 374 17.74 -15.59 -38.52
CA LEU A 374 18.32 -15.49 -37.20
C LEU A 374 19.42 -16.56 -37.06
N ILE A 375 20.68 -16.13 -36.94
CA ILE A 375 21.82 -17.01 -36.70
C ILE A 375 22.04 -17.11 -35.19
N ILE A 376 22.09 -18.33 -34.65
CA ILE A 376 22.15 -18.59 -33.21
C ILE A 376 23.17 -19.67 -32.86
N SER A 377 23.75 -19.59 -31.66
CA SER A 377 24.66 -20.59 -31.13
C SER A 377 23.93 -21.78 -30.51
N LYS A 378 24.09 -22.99 -31.07
CA LYS A 378 23.33 -24.18 -30.63
C LYS A 378 23.49 -24.54 -29.14
N LEU A 379 24.63 -24.22 -28.53
CA LEU A 379 24.96 -24.63 -27.15
C LEU A 379 24.34 -23.74 -26.07
N PHE A 380 24.01 -22.49 -26.41
CA PHE A 380 23.57 -21.49 -25.43
C PHE A 380 22.07 -21.22 -25.49
N TRP A 381 21.37 -21.72 -26.51
CA TRP A 381 19.92 -21.60 -26.65
C TRP A 381 19.18 -22.82 -26.09
N PRO A 382 17.91 -22.68 -25.65
CA PRO A 382 17.08 -23.82 -25.31
C PRO A 382 16.92 -24.79 -26.47
N SER A 383 16.59 -26.05 -26.18
CA SER A 383 16.39 -27.06 -27.20
C SER A 383 15.22 -26.68 -28.13
N LEU A 384 15.54 -26.32 -29.37
CA LEU A 384 14.55 -26.07 -30.41
C LEU A 384 14.05 -27.41 -30.97
N HIS A 385 12.78 -27.47 -31.34
CA HIS A 385 12.20 -28.66 -31.98
C HIS A 385 12.75 -28.80 -33.42
N GLU A 386 13.69 -29.73 -33.61
CA GLU A 386 14.24 -30.09 -34.92
C GLU A 386 13.36 -31.18 -35.56
N GLU A 387 12.42 -30.80 -36.44
CA GLU A 387 11.72 -31.76 -37.30
C GLU A 387 12.48 -31.94 -38.63
N LEU A 388 12.53 -33.18 -39.11
CA LEU A 388 13.13 -33.50 -40.41
C LEU A 388 12.25 -32.95 -41.54
N PHE A 389 12.50 -31.70 -41.90
CA PHE A 389 11.84 -31.02 -43.01
C PHE A 389 12.74 -31.00 -44.23
N SER A 390 12.18 -31.28 -45.41
CA SER A 390 12.88 -31.09 -46.67
C SER A 390 12.66 -29.66 -47.16
N PRO A 391 13.68 -28.77 -47.09
CA PRO A 391 13.49 -27.38 -47.45
C PRO A 391 13.17 -27.22 -48.94
N PRO A 392 12.29 -26.25 -49.32
CA PRO A 392 12.08 -25.88 -50.71
C PRO A 392 13.39 -25.53 -51.42
N LEU A 393 13.44 -25.73 -52.75
CA LEU A 393 14.66 -25.54 -53.57
C LEU A 393 15.31 -24.15 -53.40
N LEU A 394 14.51 -23.13 -53.06
CA LEU A 394 14.98 -21.77 -52.84
C LEU A 394 15.88 -21.68 -51.58
N VAL A 395 15.55 -22.43 -50.53
CA VAL A 395 16.32 -22.47 -49.27
C VAL A 395 17.62 -23.26 -49.44
N LYS A 396 17.62 -24.35 -50.23
CA LYS A 396 18.86 -25.10 -50.56
C LYS A 396 19.91 -24.27 -51.29
N ARG A 397 19.51 -23.22 -52.01
CA ARG A 397 20.45 -22.31 -52.67
C ARG A 397 21.13 -21.37 -51.65
N LEU A 398 20.44 -21.08 -50.53
CA LEU A 398 20.93 -20.22 -49.46
C LEU A 398 21.91 -20.93 -48.53
N GLU A 399 21.75 -22.24 -48.29
CA GLU A 399 22.70 -23.04 -47.48
C GLU A 399 24.16 -22.86 -47.93
N LYS A 400 24.40 -22.68 -49.24
CA LYS A 400 25.73 -22.44 -49.80
C LYS A 400 26.38 -21.11 -49.41
N TYR A 401 25.62 -20.15 -48.90
CA TYR A 401 26.14 -18.84 -48.49
C TYR A 401 26.49 -18.78 -47.00
N PHE A 402 26.01 -19.74 -46.20
CA PHE A 402 26.20 -19.78 -44.75
C PHE A 402 27.09 -20.95 -44.27
N SER A 403 27.39 -21.92 -45.16
CA SER A 403 28.52 -22.88 -44.99
C SER A 403 29.82 -22.25 -45.43
#